data_AF-A0A7Y0HA20-F1
#
_entry.id   AF-A0A7Y0HA20-F1
#
_cell.length_a   1.000
_cell.length_b   1.000
_cell.length_c   1.000
_cell.angle_alpha   90.00
_cell.angle_beta   90.00
_cell.angle_gamma   90.00
#
_symmetry.space_group_name_H-M   'P 1'
#
loop_
_entity.id
_entity.type
_entity.pdbx_description
1 polymer ?
#
loop_
_entity_poly.entity_id
_entity_poly.type
_entity_poly.pdbx_seq_one_letter_code
_entity_poly.pdbx_strand_id
1 'polypeptide(L)'
;MEVAANGFPELDATFLSASQHRKSRAGRSFEQHIARLLTDGNVAFEEQAVTGGRRPDFVLPSLIVLKDVKRSFDDALVLSAKTTLRERWKQIAMEKFNCTLFLATVDDRVSSDAIDDMHRQEICLVVPESLKKAKETCYKDKKNVITFRSFFDEQIVVKRPHFRSVAPTEIT
;
A
#
# COMPACT_ATOMS: atom_id res chain seq x y z
N MET A 1 -18.76 -1.60 -13.09
CA MET A 1 -18.92 -1.14 -11.69
C MET A 1 -17.93 -0.01 -11.48
N GLU A 2 -18.44 1.21 -11.60
CA GLU A 2 -17.72 2.47 -11.75
C GLU A 2 -17.59 3.14 -10.38
N VAL A 3 -16.88 2.48 -9.45
CA VAL A 3 -16.73 2.99 -8.08
C VAL A 3 -15.27 3.38 -7.79
N ALA A 4 -14.30 2.75 -8.44
CA ALA A 4 -12.89 3.12 -8.28
C ALA A 4 -12.54 4.41 -9.04
N ALA A 5 -13.06 4.61 -10.26
CA ALA A 5 -12.48 5.61 -11.16
C ALA A 5 -12.74 7.08 -10.78
N ASN A 6 -13.83 7.41 -10.09
CA ASN A 6 -14.21 8.81 -9.83
C ASN A 6 -13.75 9.33 -8.46
N GLY A 7 -13.30 8.46 -7.53
CA GLY A 7 -12.88 8.87 -6.18
C GLY A 7 -11.41 9.23 -6.02
N PHE A 8 -10.49 8.73 -6.87
CA PHE A 8 -9.04 8.92 -6.66
C PHE A 8 -8.56 10.38 -6.60
N PRO A 9 -9.10 11.33 -7.39
CA PRO A 9 -8.74 12.75 -7.24
C PRO A 9 -9.12 13.36 -5.87
N GLU A 10 -10.25 12.94 -5.29
CA GLU A 10 -10.69 13.37 -3.95
C GLU A 10 -9.87 12.70 -2.84
N LEU A 11 -9.45 11.46 -3.08
CA LEU A 11 -8.54 10.71 -2.20
C LEU A 11 -7.14 11.32 -2.18
N ASP A 12 -6.65 11.82 -3.31
CA ASP A 12 -5.40 12.57 -3.41
C ASP A 12 -5.36 13.78 -2.47
N ALA A 13 -6.41 14.61 -2.52
CA ALA A 13 -6.54 15.76 -1.64
C ALA A 13 -6.65 15.36 -0.16
N THR A 14 -7.34 14.25 0.11
CA THR A 14 -7.51 13.70 1.45
C THR A 14 -6.19 13.17 2.02
N PHE A 15 -5.40 12.45 1.23
CA PHE A 15 -4.08 11.96 1.63
C PHE A 15 -3.11 13.10 1.90
N LEU A 16 -3.12 14.13 1.05
CA LEU A 16 -2.25 15.29 1.21
C LEU A 16 -2.67 16.15 2.40
N SER A 17 -3.96 16.23 2.73
CA SER A 17 -4.44 16.87 3.96
C SER A 17 -4.04 16.07 5.21
N ALA A 18 -4.18 14.74 5.16
CA ALA A 18 -3.81 13.86 6.28
C ALA A 18 -2.33 13.97 6.66
N SER A 19 -1.46 14.25 5.68
CA SER A 19 -0.02 14.40 5.89
C SER A 19 0.39 15.69 6.63
N GLN A 20 -0.48 16.70 6.66
CA GLN A 20 -0.22 18.01 7.30
C GLN A 20 -0.50 18.04 8.81
N HIS A 21 -1.07 16.98 9.39
CA HIS A 21 -1.29 16.89 10.84
C HIS A 21 0.02 16.59 11.60
N ARG A 22 0.08 16.89 12.91
CA ARG A 22 1.27 16.61 13.77
C ARG A 22 1.69 15.14 13.63
N LYS A 23 3.01 14.87 13.54
CA LYS A 23 3.66 13.59 13.19
C LYS A 23 2.94 12.28 13.60
N SER A 24 2.48 12.14 14.85
CA SER A 24 1.82 10.90 15.30
C SER A 24 0.37 10.75 14.82
N ARG A 25 -0.35 11.87 14.61
CA ARG A 25 -1.73 11.88 14.10
C ARG A 25 -1.79 11.72 12.59
N ALA A 26 -0.79 12.24 11.87
CA ALA A 26 -0.68 12.07 10.43
C ALA A 26 -0.47 10.60 10.03
N GLY A 27 0.35 9.85 10.76
CA GLY A 27 0.56 8.41 10.50
C GLY A 27 -0.74 7.60 10.58
N ARG A 28 -1.43 7.70 11.72
CA ARG A 28 -2.72 7.02 11.94
C ARG A 28 -3.79 7.46 10.94
N SER A 29 -3.87 8.75 10.61
CA SER A 29 -4.84 9.22 9.61
C SER A 29 -4.55 8.67 8.23
N PHE A 30 -3.26 8.55 7.84
CA PHE A 30 -2.87 7.95 6.58
C PHE A 30 -3.24 6.46 6.49
N GLU A 31 -2.94 5.70 7.55
CA GLU A 31 -3.35 4.30 7.67
C GLU A 31 -4.88 4.15 7.57
N GLN A 32 -5.65 4.98 8.29
CA GLN A 32 -7.11 4.95 8.25
C GLN A 32 -7.68 5.21 6.85
N HIS A 33 -7.08 6.11 6.07
CA HIS A 33 -7.50 6.34 4.69
C HIS A 33 -7.21 5.12 3.81
N ILE A 34 -6.04 4.48 3.95
CA ILE A 34 -5.72 3.25 3.21
C ILE A 34 -6.72 2.13 3.57
N ALA A 35 -7.00 1.93 4.86
CA ALA A 35 -7.99 0.95 5.32
C ALA A 35 -9.37 1.19 4.70
N ARG A 36 -9.79 2.46 4.64
CA ARG A 36 -11.04 2.86 3.99
C ARG A 36 -11.04 2.54 2.50
N LEU A 37 -9.94 2.78 1.78
CA LEU A 37 -9.82 2.42 0.37
C LEU A 37 -9.91 0.91 0.14
N LEU A 38 -9.23 0.12 0.96
CA LEU A 38 -9.29 -1.34 0.88
C LEU A 38 -10.73 -1.83 1.12
N THR A 39 -11.41 -1.25 2.12
CA THR A 39 -12.81 -1.56 2.44
C THR A 39 -13.76 -1.18 1.29
N ASP A 40 -13.67 0.06 0.80
CA ASP A 40 -14.53 0.55 -0.29
C ASP A 40 -14.25 -0.19 -1.61
N GLY A 41 -13.00 -0.66 -1.81
CA GLY A 41 -12.60 -1.53 -2.91
C GLY A 41 -13.05 -2.99 -2.76
N ASN A 42 -13.68 -3.34 -1.64
CA ASN A 42 -14.07 -4.70 -1.27
C ASN A 42 -12.89 -5.69 -1.37
N VAL A 43 -11.74 -5.26 -0.85
CA VAL A 43 -10.50 -6.04 -0.76
C VAL A 43 -10.44 -6.66 0.63
N ALA A 44 -10.18 -7.97 0.72
CA ALA A 44 -9.93 -8.63 1.99
C ALA A 44 -8.55 -8.21 2.53
N PHE A 45 -8.50 -7.80 3.80
CA PHE A 45 -7.27 -7.44 4.49
C PHE A 45 -7.40 -7.66 6.00
N GLU A 46 -6.27 -7.79 6.66
CA GLU A 46 -6.13 -7.67 8.11
C GLU A 46 -5.25 -6.47 8.45
N GLU A 47 -5.74 -5.62 9.37
CA GLU A 47 -4.93 -4.55 9.97
C GLU A 47 -4.05 -5.11 11.10
N GLN A 48 -2.85 -4.56 11.24
CA GLN A 48 -2.00 -4.76 12.43
C GLN A 48 -1.71 -6.23 12.80
N ALA A 49 -1.51 -7.09 11.80
CA ALA A 49 -1.08 -8.45 12.01
C ALA A 49 0.27 -8.48 12.76
N VAL A 50 0.27 -8.96 14.01
CA VAL A 50 1.51 -9.14 14.77
C VAL A 50 2.27 -10.34 14.20
N THR A 51 3.41 -10.08 13.56
CA THR A 51 4.36 -11.12 13.14
C THR A 51 5.70 -10.88 13.82
N GLY A 52 6.05 -11.71 14.82
CA GLY A 52 7.42 -11.81 15.32
C GLY A 52 8.06 -10.52 15.85
N GLY A 53 7.27 -9.55 16.35
CA GLY A 53 7.77 -8.33 17.01
C GLY A 53 7.59 -7.03 16.23
N ARG A 54 7.13 -7.06 14.98
CA ARG A 54 6.67 -5.88 14.22
C ARG A 54 5.37 -6.18 13.46
N ARG A 55 4.62 -5.12 13.16
CA ARG A 55 3.27 -5.18 12.61
C ARG A 55 3.28 -4.53 11.22
N PRO A 56 3.29 -5.30 10.11
CA PRO A 56 2.88 -4.73 8.83
C PRO A 56 1.51 -4.07 8.99
N ASP A 57 1.36 -2.89 8.40
CA ASP A 57 0.15 -2.08 8.58
C ASP A 57 -1.07 -2.82 8.01
N PHE A 58 -0.91 -3.45 6.84
CA PHE A 58 -1.93 -4.26 6.18
C PHE A 58 -1.35 -5.55 5.60
N VAL A 59 -2.05 -6.67 5.83
CA VAL A 59 -1.79 -7.97 5.18
C VAL A 59 -3.00 -8.37 4.36
N LEU A 60 -2.76 -8.72 3.09
CA LEU A 60 -3.80 -9.15 2.15
C LEU A 60 -3.54 -10.60 1.70
N PRO A 61 -4.57 -11.45 1.60
CA PRO A 61 -5.95 -11.19 2.04
C PRO A 61 -6.11 -11.34 3.57
N SER A 62 -5.22 -12.10 4.22
CA SER A 62 -5.29 -12.41 5.66
C SER A 62 -3.92 -12.88 6.18
N LEU A 63 -3.73 -12.79 7.49
CA LEU A 63 -2.50 -13.26 8.14
C LEU A 63 -2.38 -14.79 8.08
N ILE A 64 -3.51 -15.49 8.10
CA ILE A 64 -3.57 -16.94 7.96
C ILE A 64 -2.97 -17.35 6.61
N VAL A 65 -3.38 -16.69 5.52
CA VAL A 65 -2.83 -16.95 4.19
C VAL A 65 -1.35 -16.58 4.15
N LEU A 66 -0.95 -15.39 4.65
CA LEU A 66 0.46 -14.99 4.67
C LEU A 66 1.39 -16.03 5.35
N LYS A 67 0.92 -16.67 6.43
CA LYS A 67 1.65 -17.67 7.21
C LYS A 67 1.57 -19.09 6.67
N ASP A 68 0.68 -19.37 5.71
CA ASP A 68 0.60 -20.70 5.11
C ASP A 68 1.92 -21.00 4.36
N VAL A 69 2.48 -22.18 4.58
CA VAL A 69 3.71 -22.62 3.91
C VAL A 69 3.43 -23.23 2.54
N LYS A 70 2.16 -23.57 2.25
CA LYS A 70 1.73 -24.19 1.00
C LYS A 70 1.28 -23.18 -0.06
N ARG A 71 1.11 -21.91 0.30
CA ARG A 71 0.68 -20.87 -0.64
C ARG A 71 1.77 -20.52 -1.66
N SER A 72 1.34 -19.93 -2.76
CA SER A 72 2.23 -19.27 -3.71
C SER A 72 2.71 -17.91 -3.18
N PHE A 73 3.74 -17.36 -3.82
CA PHE A 73 4.27 -16.02 -3.48
C PHE A 73 3.21 -14.91 -3.68
N ASP A 74 2.35 -15.04 -4.69
CA ASP A 74 1.36 -14.03 -5.08
C ASP A 74 0.03 -14.14 -4.34
N ASP A 75 -0.19 -15.23 -3.60
CA ASP A 75 -1.38 -15.45 -2.77
C ASP A 75 -1.41 -14.54 -1.54
N ALA A 76 -0.33 -13.82 -1.26
CA ALA A 76 -0.26 -12.85 -0.17
C ALA A 76 0.44 -11.56 -0.62
N LEU A 77 0.09 -10.46 0.05
CA LEU A 77 0.69 -9.15 -0.18
C LEU A 77 0.77 -8.39 1.15
N VAL A 78 1.88 -7.70 1.37
CA VAL A 78 2.04 -6.76 2.47
C VAL A 78 2.00 -5.34 1.93
N LEU A 79 1.15 -4.49 2.51
CA LEU A 79 1.13 -3.07 2.25
C LEU A 79 1.50 -2.33 3.54
N SER A 80 2.71 -1.80 3.58
CA SER A 80 3.18 -0.94 4.67
C SER A 80 2.86 0.53 4.36
N ALA A 81 2.53 1.33 5.37
CA ALA A 81 2.18 2.74 5.24
C ALA A 81 3.17 3.61 6.03
N LYS A 82 3.77 4.61 5.37
CA LYS A 82 4.62 5.60 6.04
C LYS A 82 4.42 6.99 5.44
N THR A 83 4.08 7.96 6.27
CA THR A 83 3.95 9.37 5.85
C THR A 83 5.29 10.03 5.54
N THR A 84 6.39 9.53 6.11
CA THR A 84 7.75 10.03 5.85
C THR A 84 8.74 8.87 5.90
N LEU A 85 9.49 8.66 4.83
CA LEU A 85 10.39 7.51 4.68
C LEU A 85 11.74 7.77 5.34
N ARG A 86 12.48 8.79 4.89
CA ARG A 86 13.91 9.00 5.21
C ARG A 86 14.68 7.66 5.16
N GLU A 87 15.39 7.28 6.22
CA GLU A 87 16.08 6.00 6.36
C GLU A 87 15.21 4.86 6.90
N ARG A 88 13.96 5.13 7.33
CA ARG A 88 13.10 4.15 8.02
C ARG A 88 12.59 3.03 7.12
N TRP A 89 12.53 3.24 5.81
CA TRP A 89 12.12 2.19 4.87
C TRP A 89 13.06 0.97 4.93
N LYS A 90 14.33 1.17 5.33
CA LYS A 90 15.32 0.09 5.49
C LYS A 90 14.88 -0.94 6.53
N GLN A 91 14.11 -0.53 7.54
CA GLN A 91 13.56 -1.46 8.53
C GLN A 91 12.59 -2.46 7.91
N ILE A 92 11.84 -2.04 6.89
CA ILE A 92 10.92 -2.91 6.14
C ILE A 92 11.72 -3.86 5.25
N ALA A 93 12.78 -3.39 4.59
CA ALA A 93 13.64 -4.24 3.76
C ALA A 93 14.32 -5.38 4.55
N MET A 94 14.56 -5.18 5.86
CA MET A 94 15.09 -6.24 6.73
C MET A 94 14.06 -7.33 7.03
N GLU A 95 12.77 -7.04 6.87
CA GLU A 95 11.67 -7.99 7.05
C GLU A 95 11.49 -8.77 5.74
N LYS A 96 12.12 -9.95 5.67
CA LYS A 96 11.97 -10.86 4.52
C LYS A 96 10.59 -11.52 4.54
N PHE A 97 9.58 -10.80 4.05
CA PHE A 97 8.29 -11.41 3.75
C PHE A 97 8.42 -12.25 2.48
N ASN A 98 7.98 -13.52 2.53
CA ASN A 98 7.90 -14.36 1.34
C ASN A 98 6.63 -14.02 0.53
N CYS A 99 6.44 -12.76 0.16
CA CYS A 99 5.30 -12.26 -0.60
C CYS A 99 5.60 -10.90 -1.24
N THR A 100 4.70 -10.42 -2.09
CA THR A 100 4.86 -9.07 -2.67
C THR A 100 4.76 -7.99 -1.58
N LEU A 101 5.66 -7.01 -1.61
CA LEU A 101 5.73 -5.92 -0.64
C LEU A 101 5.56 -4.54 -1.31
N PHE A 102 4.56 -3.80 -0.83
CA PHE A 102 4.32 -2.42 -1.20
C PHE A 102 4.53 -1.49 -0.01
N LEU A 103 5.01 -0.28 -0.30
CA LEU A 103 5.19 0.78 0.68
C LEU A 103 4.43 2.03 0.23
N ALA A 104 3.26 2.25 0.84
CA ALA A 104 2.47 3.45 0.64
C ALA A 104 3.12 4.66 1.32
N THR A 105 3.21 5.78 0.60
CA THR A 105 3.73 7.02 1.16
C THR A 105 3.14 8.28 0.54
N VAL A 106 3.14 9.34 1.34
CA VAL A 106 2.83 10.73 0.95
C VAL A 106 4.05 11.63 1.08
N ASP A 107 5.24 11.05 1.24
CA ASP A 107 6.50 11.79 1.32
C ASP A 107 6.88 12.30 -0.07
N ASP A 108 7.11 13.59 -0.21
CA ASP A 108 7.52 14.25 -1.47
C ASP A 108 9.04 14.44 -1.56
N ARG A 109 9.80 14.06 -0.52
CA ARG A 109 11.25 14.29 -0.40
C ARG A 109 12.11 13.05 -0.55
N VAL A 110 11.55 11.95 -1.05
CA VAL A 110 12.32 10.72 -1.27
C VAL A 110 13.28 10.92 -2.44
N SER A 111 14.56 10.62 -2.24
CA SER A 111 15.58 10.79 -3.26
C SER A 111 15.52 9.69 -4.32
N SER A 112 16.01 10.02 -5.53
CA SER A 112 16.13 9.06 -6.64
C SER A 112 16.89 7.81 -6.23
N ASP A 113 18.01 7.98 -5.53
CA ASP A 113 18.86 6.88 -5.07
C ASP A 113 18.13 5.99 -4.06
N ALA A 114 17.37 6.57 -3.13
CA ALA A 114 16.58 5.79 -2.17
C ALA A 114 15.49 4.96 -2.87
N ILE A 115 14.87 5.48 -3.92
CA ILE A 115 13.90 4.74 -4.73
C ILE A 115 14.59 3.59 -5.48
N ASP A 116 15.78 3.81 -6.01
CA ASP A 116 16.56 2.77 -6.70
C ASP A 116 17.04 1.69 -5.73
N ASP A 117 17.43 2.08 -4.50
CA ASP A 117 17.75 1.15 -3.43
C ASP A 117 16.52 0.29 -3.07
N MET A 118 15.36 0.92 -2.92
CA MET A 118 14.08 0.22 -2.68
C MET A 118 13.76 -0.75 -3.80
N HIS A 119 13.97 -0.37 -5.07
CA HIS A 119 13.77 -1.26 -6.21
C HIS A 119 14.63 -2.53 -6.12
N ARG A 120 15.91 -2.37 -5.73
CA ARG A 120 16.84 -3.50 -5.55
C ARG A 120 16.47 -4.41 -4.37
N GLN A 121 15.67 -3.92 -3.44
CA GLN A 121 15.10 -4.69 -2.33
C GLN A 121 13.67 -5.18 -2.63
N GLU A 122 13.24 -5.13 -3.89
CA GLU A 122 11.91 -5.56 -4.33
C GLU A 122 10.74 -4.79 -3.67
N ILE A 123 11.02 -3.56 -3.21
CA ILE A 123 10.01 -2.66 -2.64
C ILE A 123 9.44 -1.77 -3.75
N CYS A 124 8.12 -1.81 -3.91
CA CYS A 124 7.39 -0.90 -4.78
C CYS A 124 6.66 0.18 -3.96
N LEU A 125 6.91 1.45 -4.29
CA LEU A 125 6.22 2.57 -3.67
C LEU A 125 4.82 2.73 -4.26
N VAL A 126 3.85 3.01 -3.39
CA VAL A 126 2.49 3.42 -3.77
C VAL A 126 2.29 4.86 -3.30
N VAL A 127 2.04 5.78 -4.24
CA VAL A 127 1.92 7.21 -3.95
C VAL A 127 0.59 7.79 -4.47
N PRO A 128 0.12 8.92 -3.93
CA PRO A 128 -0.90 9.75 -4.55
C PRO A 128 -0.58 10.06 -6.03
N GLU A 129 -1.61 10.14 -6.88
CA GLU A 129 -1.48 10.46 -8.30
C GLU A 129 -0.79 11.81 -8.52
N SER A 130 -1.14 12.79 -7.69
CA SER A 130 -0.56 14.12 -7.64
C SER A 130 0.94 14.09 -7.37
N LEU A 131 1.40 13.31 -6.37
CA LEU A 131 2.82 13.16 -6.08
C LEU A 131 3.56 12.47 -7.22
N LYS A 132 2.98 11.44 -7.85
CA LYS A 132 3.61 10.79 -9.01
C LYS A 132 3.87 11.76 -10.17
N LYS A 133 3.03 12.80 -10.33
CA LYS A 133 3.11 13.79 -11.43
C LYS A 133 3.85 15.07 -11.06
N ALA A 134 4.01 15.37 -9.77
CA ALA A 134 4.64 16.59 -9.27
C ALA A 134 6.10 16.71 -9.73
N LYS A 135 6.50 17.90 -10.17
CA LYS A 135 7.85 18.18 -10.72
C LYS A 135 8.93 18.18 -9.64
N GLU A 136 8.51 18.43 -8.41
CA GLU A 136 9.32 18.50 -7.20
C GLU A 136 9.75 17.10 -6.73
N THR A 137 9.06 16.06 -7.20
CA THR A 137 9.39 14.66 -6.89
C THR A 137 10.18 14.03 -8.03
N CYS A 138 10.96 13.00 -7.70
CA CYS A 138 11.62 12.17 -8.70
C CYS A 138 10.79 10.92 -9.07
N TYR A 139 9.49 10.92 -8.80
CA TYR A 139 8.65 9.72 -8.92
C TYR A 139 8.27 9.38 -10.35
N LYS A 140 8.00 10.36 -11.21
CA LYS A 140 7.37 10.18 -12.52
C LYS A 140 7.99 9.05 -13.34
N ASP A 141 9.31 9.02 -13.45
CA ASP A 141 10.04 8.11 -14.35
C ASP A 141 10.52 6.81 -13.66
N LYS A 142 10.21 6.65 -12.37
CA LYS A 142 10.59 5.46 -11.60
C LYS A 142 9.59 4.33 -11.78
N LYS A 143 10.06 3.18 -12.29
CA LYS A 143 9.24 2.00 -12.58
C LYS A 143 8.67 1.34 -11.33
N ASN A 144 9.39 1.39 -10.21
CA ASN A 144 8.96 0.84 -8.92
C ASN A 144 8.13 1.84 -8.09
N VAL A 145 7.60 2.89 -8.71
CA VAL A 145 6.68 3.83 -8.06
C VAL A 145 5.37 3.81 -8.84
N ILE A 146 4.31 3.33 -8.22
CA ILE A 146 2.97 3.28 -8.82
C ILE A 146 2.03 4.20 -8.04
N THR A 147 0.89 4.54 -8.63
CA THR A 147 -0.13 5.31 -7.92
C THR A 147 -1.09 4.39 -7.16
N PHE A 148 -1.89 4.94 -6.24
CA PHE A 148 -2.96 4.18 -5.59
C PHE A 148 -3.93 3.57 -6.61
N ARG A 149 -4.33 4.31 -7.65
CA ARG A 149 -5.14 3.74 -8.74
C ARG A 149 -4.49 2.53 -9.37
N SER A 150 -3.23 2.63 -9.80
CA SER A 150 -2.52 1.50 -10.44
C SER A 150 -2.36 0.32 -9.47
N PHE A 151 -2.17 0.57 -8.17
CA PHE A 151 -2.20 -0.47 -7.15
C PHE A 151 -3.54 -1.22 -7.15
N PHE A 152 -4.68 -0.52 -7.06
CA PHE A 152 -5.99 -1.17 -7.06
C PHE A 152 -6.33 -1.83 -8.39
N ASP A 153 -6.17 -1.13 -9.52
CA ASP A 153 -6.56 -1.62 -10.83
C ASP A 153 -5.67 -2.78 -11.29
N GLU A 154 -4.35 -2.66 -11.14
CA GLU A 154 -3.42 -3.67 -11.68
C GLU A 154 -3.03 -4.72 -10.64
N GLN A 155 -2.62 -4.30 -9.43
CA GLN A 155 -2.07 -5.23 -8.43
C GLN A 155 -3.14 -6.02 -7.70
N ILE A 156 -4.34 -5.45 -7.55
CA ILE A 156 -5.48 -6.11 -6.92
C ILE A 156 -6.42 -6.67 -7.98
N VAL A 157 -7.09 -5.83 -8.79
CA VAL A 157 -8.17 -6.30 -9.67
C VAL A 157 -7.66 -7.23 -10.78
N VAL A 158 -6.58 -6.88 -11.47
CA VAL A 158 -6.05 -7.69 -12.57
C VAL A 158 -5.22 -8.87 -12.06
N LYS A 159 -4.23 -8.62 -11.21
CA LYS A 159 -3.26 -9.66 -10.79
C LYS A 159 -3.77 -10.56 -9.68
N ARG A 160 -4.61 -10.04 -8.77
CA ARG A 160 -5.04 -10.75 -7.56
C ARG A 160 -6.55 -10.64 -7.35
N PRO A 161 -7.37 -11.02 -8.34
CA PRO A 161 -8.82 -10.88 -8.24
C PRO A 161 -9.41 -11.65 -7.05
N HIS A 162 -8.73 -12.72 -6.61
CA HIS A 162 -9.09 -13.53 -5.45
C HIS A 162 -8.93 -12.81 -4.11
N PHE A 163 -8.26 -11.66 -4.04
CA PHE A 163 -8.21 -10.82 -2.83
C PHE A 163 -9.52 -10.08 -2.59
N ARG A 164 -10.38 -9.95 -3.59
CA ARG A 164 -11.66 -9.29 -3.40
C ARG A 164 -12.57 -10.23 -2.63
N SER A 165 -13.11 -9.77 -1.51
CA SER A 165 -14.06 -10.56 -0.73
C SER A 165 -15.26 -10.87 -1.63
N VAL A 166 -15.57 -12.15 -1.81
CA VAL A 166 -16.89 -12.52 -2.31
C VAL A 166 -17.85 -12.05 -1.23
N ALA A 167 -18.81 -11.17 -1.56
CA ALA A 167 -19.89 -10.86 -0.64
C ALA A 167 -20.47 -12.20 -0.16
N PRO A 168 -20.77 -12.38 1.14
CA PRO A 168 -21.46 -13.58 1.57
C PRO A 168 -22.74 -13.67 0.75
N THR A 169 -22.85 -14.71 -0.08
CA THR A 169 -24.12 -15.07 -0.69
C THR A 169 -25.09 -15.22 0.48
N GLU A 170 -26.08 -14.33 0.58
CA GLU A 170 -27.17 -14.48 1.54
C GLU A 170 -27.78 -15.85 1.28
N ILE A 171 -27.47 -16.80 2.17
CA ILE A 171 -28.10 -18.11 2.17
C ILE A 171 -29.51 -17.85 2.72
N THR A 172 -30.49 -17.87 1.83
CA THR A 172 -31.92 -17.91 2.17
C THR A 172 -32.25 -19.21 2.90
#